data_AF-A0A974P3Y5-F1
#
_entry.id   AF-A0A974P3Y5-F1
#
_cell.length_a   1.000
_cell.length_b   1.000
_cell.length_c   1.000
_cell.angle_alpha   90.00
_cell.angle_beta   90.00
_cell.angle_gamma   90.00
#
_symmetry.space_group_name_H-M   'P 1'
#
loop_
_entity.id
_entity.type
_entity.pdbx_description
1 polymer ?
#
loop_
_entity_poly.entity_id
_entity_poly.type
_entity_poly.pdbx_seq_one_letter_code
_entity_poly.pdbx_strand_id
1 'polypeptide(L)' 'MLSMLGRGDLLAIMGEEMTDLRGADILEGCGHWTQQERPEEVNARLIPWLKGL' A
#
# COMPACT_ATOMS: atom_id res chain seq x y z
N MET A 1 13.65 5.60 1.83
CA MET A 1 12.78 5.19 2.95
C MET A 1 11.55 6.08 2.91
N LEU A 2 10.38 5.55 2.52
CA LEU A 2 9.14 6.30 2.52
C LEU A 2 8.73 6.59 3.98
N SER A 3 9.25 7.67 4.54
CA SER A 3 8.87 8.20 5.86
C SER A 3 8.49 9.67 5.67
N MET A 4 7.48 9.92 4.84
CA MET A 4 6.82 11.25 4.78
C MET A 4 5.89 11.47 5.98
N LEU A 5 5.57 10.41 6.73
CA LEU A 5 4.71 10.46 7.90
C LEU A 5 5.47 9.80 9.05
N GLY A 6 5.84 10.59 10.05
CA GLY A 6 6.59 10.09 11.20
C GLY A 6 5.76 9.11 12.03
N ARG A 7 6.37 7.98 12.42
CA ARG A 7 6.15 7.14 13.63
C ARG A 7 4.73 6.88 14.16
N GLY A 8 3.65 7.18 13.44
CA GLY A 8 2.29 6.75 13.74
C GLY A 8 1.98 5.42 13.07
N ASP A 9 1.12 4.61 13.69
CA ASP A 9 0.54 3.45 13.02
C ASP A 9 -0.45 3.96 11.94
N LEU A 10 0.07 4.18 10.75
CA LEU A 10 -0.70 4.68 9.62
C LEU A 10 -1.84 3.75 9.23
N LEU A 11 -1.69 2.44 9.48
CA LEU A 11 -2.73 1.47 9.19
C LEU A 11 -3.92 1.66 10.12
N ALA A 12 -3.66 1.91 11.41
CA ALA A 12 -4.70 2.23 12.37
C ALA A 12 -5.44 3.52 11.98
N ILE A 13 -4.70 4.58 11.64
CA ILE A 13 -5.29 5.86 11.21
C ILE A 13 -6.13 5.69 9.93
N MET A 14 -5.60 4.99 8.92
CA MET A 14 -6.33 4.73 7.69
C MET A 14 -7.61 3.92 7.95
N GLY A 15 -7.56 2.95 8.87
CA GLY A 15 -8.71 2.14 9.25
C GLY A 15 -9.83 2.92 9.92
N GLU A 16 -9.51 3.97 10.68
CA GLU A 16 -10.50 4.85 11.30
C GLU A 16 -11.18 5.79 10.28
N GLU A 17 -10.42 6.26 9.28
CA GLU A 17 -10.89 7.30 8.34
C GLU A 17 -11.52 6.73 7.05
N MET A 18 -11.19 5.49 6.66
CA MET A 18 -11.63 4.89 5.39
C MET A 18 -12.67 3.79 5.62
N THR A 19 -13.96 4.13 5.45
CA THR A 19 -15.10 3.21 5.67
C THR A 19 -15.10 1.95 4.80
N ASP A 20 -14.31 1.93 3.72
CA ASP A 20 -14.14 0.79 2.83
C ASP A 20 -12.66 0.47 2.56
N LEU A 21 -11.80 0.55 3.58
CA LEU A 21 -10.40 0.15 3.46
C LEU A 21 -10.30 -1.36 3.16
N ARG A 22 -9.87 -1.70 1.94
CA ARG A 22 -9.78 -3.10 1.48
C ARG A 22 -8.43 -3.78 1.72
N GLY A 23 -7.42 -3.02 2.13
CA GLY A 23 -6.09 -3.54 2.39
C GLY A 23 -5.02 -2.46 2.44
N ALA A 24 -3.87 -2.82 3.01
CA ALA A 24 -2.69 -1.99 3.06
C ALA A 24 -1.44 -2.88 3.04
N ASP A 25 -0.87 -3.04 1.85
CA ASP A 25 0.30 -3.88 1.64
C ASP A 25 1.60 -3.06 1.73
N ILE A 26 2.52 -3.51 2.59
CA ILE A 26 3.87 -2.95 2.66
C ILE A 26 4.82 -3.89 1.89
N LEU A 27 5.51 -3.34 0.89
CA LEU A 27 6.54 -4.07 0.15
C LEU A 27 7.89 -3.87 0.83
N GLU A 28 8.39 -4.91 1.50
CA GLU A 28 9.67 -4.85 2.23
C GLU A 28 10.83 -4.44 1.33
N GLY A 29 11.64 -3.48 1.81
CA GLY A 29 12.79 -2.96 1.09
C GLY A 29 12.45 -2.16 -0.18
N CYS A 30 11.18 -1.82 -0.42
CA CYS A 30 10.77 -0.95 -1.51
C CYS A 30 10.91 0.53 -1.13
N GLY A 31 11.48 1.32 -2.05
CA GLY A 31 11.71 2.74 -1.88
C GLY A 31 10.47 3.59 -2.22
N HIS A 32 10.73 4.77 -2.78
CA HIS A 32 9.65 5.72 -3.10
C HIS A 32 8.95 5.35 -4.41
N TRP A 33 9.70 4.84 -5.38
CA TRP A 33 9.20 4.60 -6.74
C TRP A 33 8.59 3.21 -6.84
N THR A 34 7.59 2.93 -6.00
CA THR A 34 7.08 1.58 -5.71
C THR A 34 6.78 0.75 -6.96
N GLN A 35 6.13 1.34 -7.96
CA GLN A 35 5.75 0.63 -9.19
C GLN A 35 6.94 0.39 -10.13
N GLN A 36 8.00 1.20 -10.03
CA GLN A 36 9.25 1.02 -10.77
C GLN A 36 10.18 0.04 -10.06
N GLU A 37 10.21 0.06 -8.73
CA GLU A 37 11.11 -0.76 -7.92
C GLU A 37 10.59 -2.19 -7.68
N ARG A 38 9.26 -2.41 -7.69
CA ARG A 38 8.59 -3.70 -7.49
C ARG A 38 7.38 -3.88 -8.44
N PRO A 39 7.60 -3.82 -9.76
CA PRO A 39 6.50 -3.82 -10.73
C PRO A 39 5.64 -5.09 -10.68
N GLU A 40 6.26 -6.26 -10.48
CA GLU A 40 5.56 -7.54 -10.46
C GLU A 40 4.66 -7.67 -9.23
N GLU A 41 5.18 -7.31 -8.06
CA GLU A 41 4.46 -7.38 -6.78
C GLU A 41 3.32 -6.38 -6.70
N VAL A 42 3.48 -5.21 -7.32
CA VAL A 42 2.41 -4.22 -7.47
C VAL A 42 1.32 -4.77 -8.39
N ASN A 43 1.68 -5.28 -9.57
CA ASN A 43 0.71 -5.83 -10.52
C ASN A 43 -0.06 -7.03 -9.96
N ALA A 44 0.62 -7.90 -9.21
CA ALA A 44 0.02 -9.06 -8.55
C ALA A 44 -1.06 -8.68 -7.53
N ARG A 45 -1.02 -7.46 -6.97
CA ARG A 45 -2.01 -6.94 -6.02
C ARG A 45 -3.11 -6.14 -6.72
N LEU A 46 -2.73 -5.22 -7.59
CA LEU A 46 -3.68 -4.31 -8.23
C LEU A 46 -4.61 -5.03 -9.21
N ILE A 47 -4.10 -5.97 -10.02
CA ILE A 47 -4.91 -6.61 -11.06
C ILE A 47 -6.07 -7.44 -10.46
N PRO A 48 -5.84 -8.33 -9.47
CA PRO A 48 -6.95 -9.06 -8.84
C PRO A 48 -7.93 -8.14 -8.12
N TRP A 49 -7.43 -7.12 -7.41
CA TRP A 49 -8.29 -6.16 -6.73
C TRP A 49 -9.22 -5.44 -7.71
N LEU A 50 -8.69 -4.89 -8.81
CA LEU A 50 -9.48 -4.22 -9.84
C LEU A 50 -10.52 -5.13 -10.50
N LYS A 51 -10.21 -6.42 -10.67
CA LYS A 51 -11.16 -7.41 -11.22
C LYS A 51 -12.29 -7.77 -10.26
N GLY A 52 -12.11 -7.53 -8.97
CA GLY A 52 -13.07 -7.83 -7.91
C GLY A 52 -13.90 -6.62 -7.46
N LEU A 53 -13.75 -5.46 -8.13
CA LEU A 53 -14.58 -4.28 -7.92
C LEU A 53 -15.95 -4.40 -8.60
#